data_AF-A0AAV4C3M1-F1
#
_entry.id   AF-A0AAV4C3M1-F1
#
_cell.length_a   1.000
_cell.length_b   1.000
_cell.length_c   1.000
_cell.angle_alpha   90.00
_cell.angle_beta   90.00
_cell.angle_gamma   90.00
#
_symmetry.space_group_name_H-M   'P 1'
#
loop_
_entity.id
_entity.type
_entity.pdbx_description
1 polymer ?
#
loop_
_entity_poly.entity_id
_entity_poly.type
_entity_poly.pdbx_seq_one_letter_code
_entity_poly.pdbx_strand_id
1 'polypeptide(L)'
;MLLKNQEYNYQVTNRPGSKLVISDCLSRAPNPIRCDENHEDTVCNLIYTPFKDHRLQEIKAASLSDLVMNELKDTIIRGWPDHKDGITSAVLPYFSYRDELTVQDGIILRGDRIVIPPSLRHDLKIKVHPGHQGVNSCLRRARDLIFWPGMSADIRAFVEACDTCATYCMKQPDQPLQTFQRDRGRKLEPTSSLSKEGTI
;
A
#
# COMPACT_ATOMS: atom_id res chain seq x y z
N MET A 1 -17.06 12.88 22.06
CA MET A 1 -16.50 11.82 22.93
C MET A 1 -15.28 12.43 23.61
N LEU A 2 -15.45 12.92 24.84
CA LEU A 2 -14.38 13.59 25.60
C LEU A 2 -13.53 12.52 26.29
N LEU A 3 -12.24 12.43 25.94
CA LEU A 3 -11.30 11.57 26.65
C LEU A 3 -11.05 12.14 28.05
N LYS A 4 -11.37 11.37 29.09
CA LYS A 4 -10.92 11.60 30.46
C LYS A 4 -9.46 11.18 30.57
N ASN A 5 -8.58 12.08 30.99
CA ASN A 5 -7.23 11.73 31.43
C ASN A 5 -7.32 10.79 32.63
N GLN A 6 -6.56 9.69 32.60
CA GLN A 6 -6.47 8.78 33.74
C GLN A 6 -5.75 9.52 34.89
N GLU A 7 -6.39 9.55 36.06
CA GLU A 7 -5.89 10.17 37.29
C GLU A 7 -4.78 9.32 37.91
N TYR A 8 -3.62 9.27 37.26
CA TYR A 8 -2.44 8.65 37.85
C TYR A 8 -1.62 9.72 38.57
N ASN A 9 -1.31 9.44 39.83
CA ASN A 9 -0.39 10.22 40.62
C ASN A 9 1.00 9.59 40.51
N TYR A 10 1.87 10.17 39.69
CA TYR A 10 3.22 9.65 39.49
C TYR A 10 4.21 10.38 40.40
N GLN A 11 5.15 9.63 40.97
CA GLN A 11 6.29 10.20 41.65
C GLN A 11 7.53 9.98 40.78
N VAL A 12 7.94 11.03 40.07
CA VAL A 12 9.14 11.00 39.21
C VAL A 12 10.37 11.17 40.08
N THR A 13 11.29 10.20 40.04
CA THR A 13 12.58 10.30 40.73
C THR A 13 13.72 10.17 39.73
N ASN A 14 14.68 11.11 39.80
CA ASN A 14 15.88 11.05 38.98
C ASN A 14 16.81 9.95 39.53
N ARG A 15 17.14 8.97 38.69
CA ARG A 15 18.11 7.93 39.00
C ARG A 15 19.33 8.13 38.10
N PRO A 16 20.55 8.25 38.66
CA PRO A 16 21.77 8.36 37.86
C PRO A 16 21.97 7.10 37.00
N GLY A 17 22.44 7.28 35.76
CA GLY A 17 22.52 6.24 34.73
C GLY A 17 23.25 4.96 35.15
N SER A 18 24.25 5.06 36.04
CA SER A 18 24.98 3.91 36.58
C SER A 18 24.12 2.96 37.43
N LYS A 19 22.99 3.44 37.97
CA LYS A 19 22.01 2.64 38.75
C LYS A 19 20.78 2.26 37.92
N LEU A 20 20.69 2.70 36.65
CA LEU A 20 19.65 2.31 35.70
C LEU A 20 20.05 0.98 35.02
N VAL A 21 19.97 -0.10 35.78
CA VAL A 21 20.27 -1.48 35.31
C VAL A 21 19.31 -1.90 34.17
N ILE A 22 18.10 -1.35 34.16
CA ILE A 22 17.08 -1.54 33.12
C ILE A 22 17.06 -0.30 32.22
N SER A 23 18.17 -0.05 31.52
CA SER A 23 18.17 0.84 30.36
C SER A 23 17.64 0.03 29.19
N ASP A 24 16.56 0.50 28.55
CA ASP A 24 16.05 0.05 27.23
C ASP A 24 16.47 -1.39 26.82
N CYS A 25 15.97 -2.40 27.55
CA CYS A 25 16.38 -3.79 27.35
C CYS A 25 15.85 -4.39 26.04
N LEU A 26 14.91 -3.74 25.36
CA LEU A 26 14.34 -4.26 24.13
C LEU A 26 15.15 -3.91 22.88
N SER A 27 15.93 -2.82 22.91
CA SER A 27 16.76 -2.44 21.75
C SER A 27 18.23 -2.87 21.87
N ARG A 28 18.69 -3.25 23.06
CA ARG A 28 20.13 -3.49 23.35
C ARG A 28 20.45 -4.79 24.08
N ALA A 29 19.50 -5.72 24.22
CA ALA A 29 19.82 -7.03 24.78
C ALA A 29 20.91 -7.69 23.91
N PRO A 30 22.11 -7.99 24.46
CA PRO A 30 23.13 -8.70 23.71
C PRO A 30 22.58 -10.09 23.40
N ASN A 31 22.47 -10.43 22.11
CA ASN A 31 22.10 -11.77 21.70
C ASN A 31 23.15 -12.74 22.28
N PRO A 32 22.78 -13.77 23.07
CA PRO A 32 23.73 -14.74 23.62
C PRO A 32 24.46 -15.53 22.52
N ILE A 33 23.96 -15.46 21.29
CA ILE A 33 24.66 -15.88 20.09
C ILE A 33 25.70 -14.80 19.77
N ARG A 34 26.98 -15.09 20.05
CA ARG A 34 28.08 -14.42 19.35
C ARG A 34 27.92 -14.77 17.87
N CYS A 35 27.25 -13.91 17.11
CA CYS A 35 27.28 -14.01 15.66
C CYS A 35 28.76 -13.87 15.26
N ASP A 36 29.30 -14.85 14.54
CA ASP A 36 30.59 -14.69 13.88
C ASP A 36 30.59 -13.33 13.18
N GLU A 37 31.68 -12.58 13.27
CA GLU A 37 31.83 -11.22 12.70
C GLU A 37 31.63 -11.19 11.16
N ASN A 38 31.37 -12.34 10.54
CA ASN A 38 31.11 -12.54 9.12
C ASN A 38 29.66 -12.94 8.79
N HIS A 39 28.74 -12.98 9.75
CA HIS A 39 27.33 -13.22 9.43
C HIS A 39 26.66 -11.89 9.05
N GLU A 40 26.67 -11.57 7.77
CA GLU A 40 25.75 -10.60 7.21
C GLU A 40 24.34 -11.17 7.39
N ASP A 41 23.60 -10.68 8.39
CA ASP A 41 22.18 -10.97 8.57
C ASP A 41 21.42 -10.50 7.33
N THR A 42 21.32 -11.38 6.34
CA THR A 42 20.64 -11.08 5.09
C THR A 42 19.14 -11.09 5.36
N VAL A 43 18.53 -9.91 5.37
CA VAL A 43 17.08 -9.78 5.52
C VAL A 43 16.41 -10.39 4.28
N CYS A 44 15.75 -11.54 4.47
CA CYS A 44 14.95 -12.15 3.42
C CYS A 44 13.57 -11.49 3.39
N ASN A 45 13.34 -10.66 2.37
CA ASN A 45 12.11 -9.90 2.21
C ASN A 45 10.89 -10.82 2.00
N LEU A 46 11.10 -12.07 1.56
CA LEU A 46 10.03 -13.06 1.42
C LEU A 46 9.37 -13.41 2.76
N ILE A 47 10.09 -13.34 3.89
CA ILE A 47 9.59 -13.73 5.23
C ILE A 47 8.41 -12.83 5.65
N TYR A 48 8.43 -11.55 5.24
CA TYR A 48 7.41 -10.58 5.61
C TYR A 48 6.26 -10.46 4.60
N THR A 49 6.28 -11.28 3.54
CA THR A 49 5.22 -11.21 2.53
C THR A 49 3.95 -11.91 3.00
N PRO A 50 2.75 -11.42 2.62
CA PRO A 50 1.48 -12.08 2.94
C PRO A 50 1.22 -13.33 2.07
N PHE A 51 2.19 -13.76 1.26
CA PHE A 51 2.06 -14.96 0.45
C PHE A 51 2.32 -16.20 1.29
N LYS A 52 1.41 -17.18 1.21
CA LYS A 52 1.61 -18.50 1.81
C LYS A 52 2.72 -19.25 1.08
N ASP A 53 3.42 -20.15 1.78
CA ASP A 53 4.57 -20.91 1.23
C ASP A 53 4.27 -21.61 -0.10
N HIS A 54 3.10 -22.27 -0.23
CA HIS A 54 2.72 -22.93 -1.48
C HIS A 54 2.64 -21.95 -2.66
N ARG A 55 2.17 -20.71 -2.43
CA ARG A 55 2.10 -19.68 -3.47
C ARG A 55 3.48 -19.21 -3.88
N LEU A 56 4.42 -19.10 -2.95
CA LEU A 56 5.80 -18.77 -3.27
C LEU A 56 6.45 -19.88 -4.10
N GLN A 57 6.17 -21.15 -3.77
CA GLN A 57 6.63 -22.30 -4.57
C GLN A 57 6.04 -22.29 -5.98
N GLU A 58 4.75 -21.98 -6.15
CA GLU A 58 4.12 -21.82 -7.46
C GLU A 58 4.77 -20.70 -8.27
N ILE A 59 5.01 -19.53 -7.66
CA ILE A 59 5.68 -18.40 -8.31
C ILE A 59 7.11 -18.78 -8.73
N LYS A 60 7.83 -19.49 -7.86
CA LYS A 60 9.17 -19.99 -8.15
C LYS A 60 9.16 -20.96 -9.34
N ALA A 61 8.25 -21.93 -9.35
CA ALA A 61 8.10 -22.89 -10.44
C ALA A 61 7.74 -22.19 -11.77
N ALA A 62 6.82 -21.22 -11.73
CA ALA A 62 6.44 -20.43 -12.90
C ALA A 62 7.56 -19.49 -13.39
N SER A 63 8.41 -19.01 -12.50
CA SER A 63 9.58 -18.20 -12.87
C SER A 63 10.67 -19.06 -13.53
N LEU A 64 10.83 -20.31 -13.08
CA LEU A 64 11.78 -21.25 -13.66
C LEU A 64 11.36 -21.75 -15.06
N SER A 65 10.07 -21.79 -15.36
CA SER A 65 9.59 -22.19 -16.69
C SER A 65 9.62 -21.05 -17.71
N ASP A 66 9.65 -19.80 -17.26
CA ASP A 66 9.68 -18.63 -18.14
C ASP A 66 11.11 -18.25 -18.54
N LEU A 67 11.37 -18.24 -19.85
CA LEU A 67 12.64 -17.85 -20.43
C LEU A 67 13.03 -16.42 -20.08
N VAL A 68 12.09 -15.48 -20.08
CA VAL A 68 12.36 -14.05 -19.79
C VAL A 68 12.76 -13.86 -18.34
N MET A 69 12.10 -14.57 -17.42
CA MET A 69 12.39 -14.51 -16.00
C MET A 69 13.75 -15.14 -15.67
N ASN A 70 14.08 -16.27 -16.31
CA ASN A 70 15.40 -16.89 -16.16
C ASN A 70 16.51 -15.99 -16.71
N GLU A 71 16.31 -15.40 -17.89
CA GLU A 71 17.28 -14.47 -18.48
C GLU A 71 17.48 -13.21 -17.61
N LEU A 72 16.38 -12.66 -17.07
CA LEU A 72 16.43 -11.54 -16.14
C LEU A 72 17.19 -11.92 -14.87
N LYS A 73 16.92 -13.09 -14.29
CA LYS A 73 17.62 -13.59 -13.10
C LYS A 73 19.11 -13.72 -13.34
N ASP A 74 19.48 -14.32 -14.47
CA ASP A 74 20.85 -14.47 -14.91
C ASP A 74 21.56 -13.13 -15.10
N THR A 75 20.87 -12.13 -15.66
CA THR A 75 21.38 -10.77 -15.84
C THR A 75 21.57 -10.07 -14.50
N ILE A 76 20.66 -10.25 -13.54
CA ILE A 76 20.80 -9.67 -12.19
C ILE A 76 22.00 -10.29 -11.47
N ILE A 77 22.22 -11.61 -11.59
CA ILE A 77 23.34 -12.31 -10.92
C ILE A 77 24.68 -11.96 -11.57
N ARG A 78 24.74 -11.92 -12.91
CA ARG A 78 25.98 -11.60 -13.65
C ARG A 78 26.31 -10.10 -13.65
N GLY A 79 25.31 -9.25 -13.41
CA GLY A 79 25.41 -7.81 -13.53
C GLY A 79 24.79 -7.29 -14.83
N TRP A 80 24.26 -6.08 -14.76
CA TRP A 80 23.66 -5.39 -15.90
C TRP A 80 24.75 -4.79 -16.80
N PRO A 81 24.59 -4.83 -18.14
CA PRO A 81 25.50 -4.15 -19.04
C PRO A 81 25.33 -2.62 -18.95
N ASP A 82 26.41 -1.88 -19.21
CA ASP A 82 26.42 -0.41 -19.14
C ASP A 82 25.50 0.24 -20.18
N HIS A 83 25.35 -0.42 -21.33
CA HIS A 83 24.55 0.07 -22.47
C HIS A 83 23.38 -0.87 -22.78
N LYS A 84 22.26 -0.27 -23.21
CA LYS A 84 21.01 -0.98 -23.54
C LYS A 84 21.14 -1.91 -24.74
N ASP A 85 22.16 -1.71 -25.58
CA ASP A 85 22.35 -2.45 -26.83
C ASP A 85 22.72 -3.93 -26.61
N GLY A 86 23.23 -4.26 -25.42
CA GLY A 86 23.54 -5.64 -25.02
C GLY A 86 22.37 -6.40 -24.38
N ILE A 87 21.19 -5.79 -24.25
CA ILE A 87 20.05 -6.36 -23.52
C ILE A 87 18.98 -6.84 -24.49
N THR A 88 18.53 -8.08 -24.31
CA THR A 88 17.41 -8.64 -25.06
C THR A 88 16.15 -7.80 -24.89
N SER A 89 15.40 -7.60 -25.98
CA SER A 89 14.17 -6.79 -26.00
C SER A 89 13.16 -7.16 -24.91
N ALA A 90 13.09 -8.44 -24.51
CA ALA A 90 12.19 -8.92 -23.46
C ALA A 90 12.58 -8.47 -22.04
N VAL A 91 13.89 -8.30 -21.78
CA VAL A 91 14.44 -7.90 -20.46
C VAL A 91 14.58 -6.38 -20.36
N LEU A 92 14.67 -5.69 -21.49
CA LEU A 92 14.82 -4.23 -21.59
C LEU A 92 13.83 -3.42 -20.73
N PRO A 93 12.54 -3.78 -20.59
CA PRO A 93 11.60 -3.06 -19.72
C PRO A 93 11.98 -3.07 -18.23
N TYR A 94 12.83 -4.01 -17.80
CA TYR A 94 13.30 -4.13 -16.43
C TYR A 94 14.56 -3.29 -16.17
N PHE A 95 15.27 -2.82 -17.21
CA PHE A 95 16.52 -2.06 -17.09
C PHE A 95 16.37 -0.76 -16.29
N SER A 96 15.20 -0.11 -16.37
CA SER A 96 14.89 1.09 -15.60
C SER A 96 14.83 0.85 -14.09
N TYR A 97 14.68 -0.41 -13.67
CA TYR A 97 14.56 -0.82 -12.27
C TYR A 97 15.78 -1.61 -11.80
N ARG A 98 16.85 -1.69 -12.60
CA ARG A 98 18.02 -2.56 -12.37
C ARG A 98 18.62 -2.46 -10.96
N ASP A 99 18.68 -1.25 -10.42
CA ASP A 99 19.28 -0.96 -9.11
C ASP A 99 18.38 -1.40 -7.93
N GLU A 100 17.08 -1.60 -8.19
CA GLU A 100 16.10 -2.05 -7.19
C GLU A 100 15.85 -3.58 -7.28
N LEU A 101 16.39 -4.26 -8.30
CA LEU A 101 16.10 -5.66 -8.57
C LEU A 101 17.09 -6.59 -7.86
N THR A 102 16.55 -7.51 -7.07
CA THR A 102 17.32 -8.51 -6.33
C THR A 102 16.75 -9.91 -6.54
N VAL A 103 17.55 -10.94 -6.28
CA VAL A 103 17.14 -12.35 -6.38
C VAL A 103 17.26 -12.97 -5.00
N GLN A 104 16.15 -13.48 -4.47
CA GLN A 104 16.09 -14.19 -3.18
C GLN A 104 15.35 -15.51 -3.35
N ASP A 105 15.95 -16.63 -2.91
CA ASP A 105 15.40 -17.99 -3.04
C ASP A 105 14.98 -18.38 -4.47
N GLY A 106 15.58 -17.75 -5.48
CA GLY A 106 15.26 -17.94 -6.89
C GLY A 106 14.04 -17.17 -7.39
N ILE A 107 13.47 -16.29 -6.56
CA ILE A 107 12.42 -15.33 -6.90
C ILE A 107 13.04 -13.95 -7.08
N ILE A 108 12.57 -13.21 -8.08
CA ILE A 108 13.03 -11.85 -8.35
C ILE A 108 12.15 -10.87 -7.56
N LEU A 109 12.79 -9.94 -6.88
CA LEU A 109 12.16 -8.89 -6.11
C LEU A 109 12.53 -7.51 -6.66
N ARG A 110 11.64 -6.55 -6.47
CA ARG A 110 11.89 -5.12 -6.67
C ARG A 110 11.70 -4.40 -5.34
N GLY A 111 12.78 -4.20 -4.59
CA GLY A 111 12.72 -3.88 -3.17
C GLY A 111 11.99 -4.98 -2.41
N ASP A 112 10.80 -4.68 -1.89
CA ASP A 112 9.97 -5.63 -1.12
C ASP A 112 8.90 -6.33 -1.96
N ARG A 113 8.80 -6.02 -3.26
CA ARG A 113 7.71 -6.44 -4.13
C ARG A 113 8.12 -7.62 -5.00
N ILE A 114 7.26 -8.63 -5.11
CA ILE A 114 7.55 -9.83 -5.90
C ILE A 114 7.33 -9.54 -7.38
N VAL A 115 8.32 -9.87 -8.23
CA VAL A 115 8.17 -9.80 -9.67
C VAL A 115 7.37 -11.01 -10.16
N ILE A 116 6.24 -10.77 -10.81
CA ILE A 116 5.29 -11.82 -11.19
C ILE A 116 5.53 -12.30 -12.64
N PRO A 117 5.71 -13.63 -12.85
CA PRO A 117 5.80 -14.19 -14.18
C PRO A 117 4.47 -14.05 -14.95
N PRO A 118 4.49 -13.87 -16.29
CA PRO A 118 3.32 -13.66 -17.14
C PRO A 118 2.18 -14.66 -16.92
N SER A 119 2.52 -15.94 -16.71
CA SER A 119 1.55 -17.02 -16.49
C SER A 119 0.65 -16.79 -15.28
N LEU A 120 1.15 -16.15 -14.22
CA LEU A 120 0.41 -15.91 -12.97
C LEU A 120 -0.25 -14.53 -12.91
N ARG A 121 0.02 -13.64 -13.86
CA ARG A 121 -0.53 -12.28 -13.85
C ARG A 121 -2.06 -12.27 -13.91
N HIS A 122 -2.68 -13.19 -14.64
CA HIS A 122 -4.14 -13.25 -14.74
C HIS A 122 -4.80 -13.63 -13.40
N ASP A 123 -4.32 -14.69 -12.75
CA ASP A 123 -4.80 -15.13 -11.43
C ASP A 123 -4.67 -14.02 -10.38
N LEU A 124 -3.54 -13.29 -10.38
CA LEU A 124 -3.34 -12.20 -9.43
C LEU A 124 -4.21 -10.97 -9.73
N LYS A 125 -4.53 -10.68 -11.00
CA LYS A 125 -5.49 -9.62 -11.34
C LYS A 125 -6.87 -9.92 -10.75
N ILE A 126 -7.33 -11.18 -10.84
CA ILE A 126 -8.58 -11.61 -10.21
C ILE A 126 -8.54 -11.40 -8.69
N LYS A 127 -7.43 -11.79 -8.04
CA LYS A 127 -7.23 -11.66 -6.59
C LYS A 127 -7.07 -10.21 -6.09
N VAL A 128 -6.68 -9.28 -6.95
CA VAL A 128 -6.59 -7.85 -6.63
C VAL A 128 -7.93 -7.13 -6.82
N HIS A 129 -8.83 -7.68 -7.64
CA HIS A 129 -10.16 -7.13 -7.92
C HIS A 129 -11.34 -7.65 -7.06
N PRO A 130 -11.19 -8.43 -5.95
CA PRO A 130 -12.35 -8.95 -5.24
C PRO A 130 -13.15 -7.81 -4.60
N GLY A 131 -14.47 -7.93 -4.67
CA GLY A 131 -15.40 -6.94 -4.15
C GLY A 131 -15.58 -5.70 -5.03
N HIS A 132 -15.21 -5.76 -6.32
CA HIS A 132 -15.46 -4.70 -7.32
C HIS A 132 -14.97 -3.32 -6.89
N GLN A 133 -13.81 -3.31 -6.22
CA GLN A 133 -13.19 -2.08 -5.77
C GLN A 133 -12.75 -1.23 -6.96
N GLY A 134 -12.85 0.08 -6.81
CA GLY A 134 -12.41 1.01 -7.85
C GLY A 134 -10.93 0.82 -8.21
N VAL A 135 -10.58 1.21 -9.43
CA VAL A 135 -9.24 1.10 -10.03
C VAL A 135 -8.11 1.49 -9.08
N ASN A 136 -8.23 2.64 -8.41
CA ASN A 136 -7.18 3.14 -7.52
C ASN A 136 -6.95 2.25 -6.29
N SER A 137 -8.00 1.61 -5.76
CA SER A 137 -7.90 0.67 -4.64
C SER A 137 -7.16 -0.60 -5.07
N CYS A 138 -7.54 -1.15 -6.22
CA CYS A 138 -6.87 -2.31 -6.82
C CYS A 138 -5.38 -2.02 -7.08
N LEU A 139 -5.06 -0.86 -7.68
CA LEU A 139 -3.68 -0.46 -7.94
C LEU A 139 -2.87 -0.29 -6.66
N ARG A 140 -3.44 0.32 -5.62
CA ARG A 140 -2.76 0.48 -4.33
C ARG A 140 -2.39 -0.88 -3.74
N ARG A 141 -3.36 -1.80 -3.64
CA ARG A 141 -3.13 -3.16 -3.11
C ARG A 141 -2.08 -3.94 -3.92
N ALA A 142 -2.10 -3.83 -5.25
CA ALA A 142 -1.12 -4.50 -6.08
C ALA A 142 0.30 -3.92 -5.88
N ARG A 143 0.43 -2.59 -5.82
CA ARG A 143 1.73 -1.91 -5.68
C ARG A 143 2.45 -2.24 -4.39
N ASP A 144 1.74 -2.65 -3.35
CA ASP A 144 2.34 -3.01 -2.06
C ASP A 144 3.02 -4.39 -2.12
N LEU A 145 2.57 -5.30 -2.99
CA LEU A 145 2.96 -6.72 -2.94
C LEU A 145 3.64 -7.25 -4.20
N ILE A 146 3.20 -6.79 -5.38
CA ILE A 146 3.53 -7.40 -6.66
C ILE A 146 3.99 -6.36 -7.67
N PHE A 147 4.77 -6.81 -8.65
CA PHE A 147 5.32 -5.94 -9.69
C PHE A 147 5.51 -6.66 -11.03
N TRP A 148 5.22 -5.95 -12.12
CA TRP A 148 5.75 -6.21 -13.46
C TRP A 148 5.69 -4.92 -14.30
N PRO A 149 6.51 -4.78 -15.36
CA PRO A 149 6.43 -3.65 -16.29
C PRO A 149 5.03 -3.57 -16.91
N GLY A 150 4.41 -2.38 -16.85
CA GLY A 150 3.05 -2.19 -17.37
C GLY A 150 1.92 -2.62 -16.43
N MET A 151 2.21 -3.12 -15.22
CA MET A 151 1.20 -3.60 -14.25
C MET A 151 0.03 -2.63 -14.02
N SER A 152 0.32 -1.33 -13.92
CA SER A 152 -0.75 -0.35 -13.69
C SER A 152 -1.70 -0.21 -14.87
N ALA A 153 -1.24 -0.40 -16.11
CA ALA A 153 -2.10 -0.39 -17.29
C ALA A 153 -2.93 -1.68 -17.35
N ASP A 154 -2.29 -2.83 -17.12
CA ASP A 154 -2.95 -4.14 -17.13
C ASP A 154 -4.08 -4.25 -16.10
N ILE A 155 -3.86 -3.74 -14.89
CA ILE A 155 -4.89 -3.76 -13.83
C ILE A 155 -6.03 -2.81 -14.19
N ARG A 156 -5.75 -1.63 -14.75
CA ARG A 156 -6.80 -0.69 -15.20
C ARG A 156 -7.69 -1.33 -16.24
N ALA A 157 -7.10 -1.88 -17.30
CA ALA A 157 -7.83 -2.55 -18.37
C ALA A 157 -8.67 -3.72 -17.84
N PHE A 158 -8.15 -4.48 -16.87
CA PHE A 158 -8.90 -5.58 -16.25
C PHE A 158 -10.12 -5.11 -15.44
N VAL A 159 -9.98 -4.04 -14.66
CA VAL A 159 -11.09 -3.48 -13.86
C VAL A 159 -12.12 -2.80 -14.75
N GLU A 160 -11.69 -2.10 -15.80
CA GLU A 160 -12.57 -1.44 -16.77
C GLU A 160 -13.38 -2.45 -17.61
N ALA A 161 -12.82 -3.63 -17.86
CA ALA A 161 -13.51 -4.73 -18.55
C ALA A 161 -14.49 -5.50 -17.64
N CYS A 162 -14.64 -5.13 -16.36
CA CYS A 162 -15.51 -5.84 -15.44
C CYS A 162 -16.97 -5.37 -15.55
N ASP A 163 -17.87 -6.27 -15.98
CA ASP A 163 -19.29 -5.96 -16.19
C ASP A 163 -19.98 -5.43 -14.93
N THR A 164 -19.74 -6.04 -13.77
CA THR A 164 -20.36 -5.61 -12.52
C THR A 164 -19.86 -4.21 -12.13
N CYS A 165 -18.57 -3.93 -12.26
CA CYS A 165 -18.05 -2.58 -12.08
C CYS A 165 -18.71 -1.59 -13.03
N ALA A 166 -18.87 -1.93 -14.30
CA ALA A 166 -19.55 -1.09 -15.28
C ALA A 166 -21.02 -0.81 -14.87
N THR A 167 -21.75 -1.81 -14.38
CA THR A 167 -23.15 -1.64 -13.94
C THR A 167 -23.31 -0.74 -12.72
N TYR A 168 -22.39 -0.83 -11.74
CA TYR A 168 -22.47 -0.07 -10.49
C TYR A 168 -21.67 1.25 -10.52
N CYS A 169 -20.96 1.54 -11.61
CA CYS A 169 -20.27 2.82 -11.82
C CYS A 169 -21.22 3.98 -12.17
N MET A 170 -22.55 3.76 -12.13
CA MET A 170 -23.53 4.83 -12.36
C MET A 170 -23.28 5.99 -11.38
N LYS A 171 -22.73 7.06 -11.94
CA LYS A 171 -22.48 8.33 -11.27
C LYS A 171 -23.82 8.80 -10.71
N GLN A 172 -23.88 9.08 -9.42
CA GLN A 172 -25.03 9.81 -8.89
C GLN A 172 -25.15 11.10 -9.70
N PRO A 173 -26.37 11.48 -10.16
CA PRO A 173 -26.55 12.76 -10.81
C PRO A 173 -26.06 13.85 -9.87
N ASP A 174 -25.33 14.85 -10.40
CA ASP A 174 -24.94 16.01 -9.61
C ASP A 174 -26.19 16.57 -8.94
N GLN A 175 -26.18 16.64 -7.61
CA GLN A 175 -27.29 17.26 -6.90
C GLN A 175 -27.38 18.71 -7.40
N PRO A 176 -28.57 19.15 -7.84
CA PRO A 176 -28.74 20.53 -8.27
C PRO A 176 -28.35 21.44 -7.10
N LEU A 177 -27.52 22.44 -7.38
CA LEU A 177 -27.11 23.44 -6.40
C LEU A 177 -28.37 24.05 -5.75
N GLN A 178 -28.66 23.67 -4.51
CA GLN A 178 -29.74 24.29 -3.75
C GLN A 178 -29.29 25.69 -3.35
N THR A 179 -29.77 26.70 -4.07
CA THR A 179 -29.60 28.09 -3.66
C THR A 179 -30.40 28.29 -2.38
N PHE A 180 -29.70 28.58 -1.28
CA PHE A 180 -30.35 29.00 -0.04
C PHE A 180 -31.13 30.30 -0.29
N GLN A 181 -32.46 30.21 -0.34
CA GLN A 181 -33.32 31.39 -0.46
C GLN A 181 -33.26 32.15 0.86
N ARG A 182 -32.58 33.30 0.86
CA ARG A 182 -32.65 34.25 1.97
C ARG A 182 -34.04 34.88 1.91
N ASP A 183 -34.87 34.59 2.90
CA ASP A 183 -36.20 35.18 3.06
C ASP A 183 -36.06 36.71 3.22
N ARG A 184 -36.16 37.44 2.11
CA ARG A 184 -36.14 38.91 2.09
C ARG A 184 -37.58 39.40 2.22
N GLY A 185 -38.09 39.45 3.44
CA GLY A 185 -39.24 40.30 3.72
C GLY A 185 -40.22 39.78 4.76
N ARG A 186 -39.81 39.75 6.04
CA ARG A 186 -40.80 39.97 7.11
C ARG A 186 -41.16 41.45 7.09
N LYS A 187 -42.22 41.83 6.35
CA LYS A 187 -42.83 43.17 6.51
C LYS A 187 -43.29 43.26 7.96
N LEU A 188 -42.66 44.14 8.74
CA LEU A 188 -43.15 44.53 10.05
C LEU A 188 -44.39 45.39 9.79
N GLU A 189 -45.56 44.84 10.09
CA GLU A 189 -46.82 45.60 10.12
C GLU A 189 -46.69 46.72 11.19
N PRO A 190 -47.05 47.97 10.86
CA PRO A 190 -46.98 49.07 11.83
C PRO A 190 -48.04 48.86 12.91
N THR A 191 -47.61 48.77 14.16
CA THR A 191 -48.50 48.67 15.33
C THR A 191 -49.34 49.93 15.45
N SER A 192 -50.60 49.86 15.02
CA SER A 192 -51.59 50.90 15.25
C SER A 192 -51.93 51.00 16.73
N SER A 193 -51.76 52.20 17.25
CA SER A 193 -52.23 52.70 18.55
C SER A 193 -53.62 52.19 18.95
N LEU A 194 -53.75 51.62 20.15
CA LEU A 194 -54.99 51.66 20.91
C LEU A 194 -54.68 51.89 22.38
N SER A 195 -54.94 53.13 22.74
CA SER A 195 -55.06 53.72 24.06
C SER A 195 -56.15 53.05 24.90
N LYS A 196 -56.06 53.30 26.22
CA LYS A 196 -57.14 53.40 27.22
C LYS A 196 -57.52 52.11 27.98
N GLU A 197 -57.29 52.13 29.30
CA GLU A 197 -58.29 52.34 30.39
C GLU A 197 -58.92 50.98 30.76
N GLY A 198 -58.62 50.38 31.92
CA GLY A 198 -59.15 50.67 33.27
C GLY A 198 -59.64 49.33 33.85
N THR A 199 -59.29 48.95 35.10
CA THR A 199 -60.16 49.11 36.29
C THR A 199 -61.39 48.17 36.21
N ILE A 200 -61.68 47.16 37.04
CA ILE A 200 -61.32 46.69 38.40
C ILE A 200 -61.38 45.17 38.39
#